data_AF-A0A1S3P2B4-F1
#
_entry.id   AF-A0A1S3P2B4-F1
#
_cell.length_a   1.000
_cell.length_b   1.000
_cell.length_c   1.000
_cell.angle_alpha   90.00
_cell.angle_beta   90.00
_cell.angle_gamma   90.00
#
_symmetry.space_group_name_H-M   'P 1'
#
loop_
_entity.id
_entity.type
_entity.pdbx_description
1 polymer ?
#
loop_
_entity_poly.entity_id
_entity_poly.type
_entity_poly.pdbx_seq_one_letter_code
_entity_poly.pdbx_strand_id
1 'polypeptide(L)'
;MADPRTLTAEGKLSEEFAVPSHVEEVKGQMAAFAVQHRAAGHRVVLITSGGTKVPLESRTVRFLDNFSSGRRGASSAEYFLESGYAVIFLHRHRSLYPFTRLYSGINLLDSLQLENGKGGSVSDQVVVNQQALPNIAKILMRYQAVKEAGLLLPVEFSTLSEYLHLLKAAAQALSPIGSNAMFYLAAAVSDFYIPASDMPEHKIQSSNGPLQYEDGPQDVVAAGEGLGSSSICDFLQAGDRPIHPAGQSSAGSVHLSAPGCGSQCTGHQTRLRSSGDT
;
A
#
# COMPACT_ATOMS: atom_id res chain seq x y z
N MET A 1 -4.01 35.35 -9.79
CA MET A 1 -4.41 35.53 -8.38
C MET A 1 -4.63 34.12 -7.82
N ALA A 2 -3.77 33.68 -6.91
CA ALA A 2 -3.88 32.36 -6.29
C ALA A 2 -5.11 32.32 -5.37
N ASP A 3 -5.83 31.19 -5.35
CA ASP A 3 -7.01 30.99 -4.50
C ASP A 3 -6.57 30.96 -3.02
N PRO A 4 -7.14 31.79 -2.12
CA PRO A 4 -6.77 31.81 -0.70
C PRO A 4 -7.05 30.49 0.04
N ARG A 5 -7.67 29.49 -0.60
CA ARG A 5 -7.92 28.14 -0.06
C ARG A 5 -6.76 27.17 -0.19
N THR A 6 -5.73 27.44 -1.00
CA THR A 6 -4.55 26.56 -1.13
C THR A 6 -3.62 26.64 0.08
N LEU A 7 -3.71 27.73 0.86
CA LEU A 7 -2.82 28.02 1.99
C LEU A 7 -3.16 27.26 3.29
N THR A 8 -4.32 26.60 3.40
CA THR A 8 -4.81 26.10 4.70
C THR A 8 -4.45 24.65 5.02
N ALA A 9 -4.14 23.81 4.03
CA ALA A 9 -3.81 22.40 4.27
C ALA A 9 -2.32 22.07 4.13
N GLU A 10 -1.58 22.88 3.35
CA GLU A 10 -0.12 22.80 3.33
C GLU A 10 0.47 23.17 4.69
N GLY A 11 -0.08 24.22 5.33
CA GLY A 11 0.22 24.61 6.71
C GLY A 11 -0.09 23.49 7.69
N LYS A 12 -1.36 23.04 7.79
CA LYS A 12 -1.81 22.07 8.80
C LYS A 12 -0.99 20.78 8.88
N LEU A 13 -0.73 20.07 7.76
CA LEU A 13 0.04 18.81 7.81
C LEU A 13 1.49 19.06 8.27
N SER A 14 2.11 20.15 7.83
CA SER A 14 3.49 20.51 8.19
C SER A 14 3.61 21.15 9.58
N GLU A 15 2.53 21.74 10.09
CA GLU A 15 2.41 22.29 11.45
C GLU A 15 2.25 21.17 12.48
N GLU A 16 1.55 20.10 12.11
CA GLU A 16 1.20 18.99 13.00
C GLU A 16 2.22 17.84 12.95
N PHE A 17 2.82 17.61 11.78
CA PHE A 17 3.82 16.58 11.56
C PHE A 17 5.08 17.17 10.93
N ALA A 18 6.23 16.99 11.58
CA ALA A 18 7.51 17.40 11.01
C ALA A 18 7.77 16.67 9.68
N VAL A 19 8.09 17.44 8.63
CA VAL A 19 8.38 16.92 7.29
C VAL A 19 9.66 16.08 7.33
N PRO A 20 9.62 14.78 6.96
CA PRO A 20 10.84 13.98 6.85
C PRO A 20 11.82 14.55 5.82
N SER A 21 13.11 14.55 6.14
CA SER A 21 14.16 15.19 5.31
C SER A 21 14.28 14.63 3.89
N HIS A 22 13.84 13.40 3.66
CA HIS A 22 13.96 12.70 2.37
C HIS A 22 12.74 12.86 1.45
N VAL A 23 11.66 13.52 1.89
CA VAL A 23 10.39 13.54 1.14
C VAL A 23 10.52 14.23 -0.22
N GLU A 24 11.23 15.36 -0.31
CA GLU A 24 11.42 16.06 -1.59
C GLU A 24 12.28 15.27 -2.58
N GLU A 25 13.30 14.56 -2.08
CA GLU A 25 14.10 13.66 -2.92
C GLU A 25 13.23 12.53 -3.48
N VAL A 26 12.48 11.86 -2.61
CA VAL A 26 11.60 10.74 -3.00
C VAL A 26 10.48 11.22 -3.93
N LYS A 27 9.95 12.43 -3.74
CA LYS A 27 9.01 13.07 -4.66
C LYS A 27 9.61 13.22 -6.06
N GLY A 28 10.85 13.68 -6.14
CA GLY A 28 11.60 13.78 -7.41
C GLY A 28 11.74 12.42 -8.10
N GLN A 29 12.09 11.37 -7.33
CA GLN A 29 12.19 10.00 -7.85
C GLN A 29 10.84 9.48 -8.37
N MET A 30 9.75 9.68 -7.63
CA MET A 30 8.40 9.28 -8.03
C MET A 30 7.95 10.03 -9.30
N ALA A 31 8.26 11.33 -9.41
CA ALA A 31 7.91 12.13 -10.58
C ALA A 31 8.69 11.67 -11.82
N ALA A 32 9.99 11.44 -11.69
CA ALA A 32 10.82 10.92 -12.78
C ALA A 32 10.34 9.53 -13.23
N PHE A 33 10.05 8.64 -12.29
CA PHE A 33 9.49 7.32 -12.55
C PHE A 33 8.16 7.40 -13.30
N ALA A 34 7.25 8.29 -12.85
CA ALA A 34 5.95 8.47 -13.49
C ALA A 34 6.07 8.97 -14.94
N VAL A 35 6.93 9.97 -15.19
CA VAL A 35 7.17 10.52 -16.53
C VAL A 35 7.79 9.47 -17.46
N GLN A 36 8.83 8.78 -17.00
CA GLN A 36 9.51 7.73 -17.77
C GLN A 36 8.54 6.65 -18.21
N HIS A 37 7.77 6.10 -17.27
CA HIS A 37 6.86 4.99 -17.55
C HIS A 37 5.65 5.43 -18.37
N ARG A 38 5.17 6.67 -18.18
CA ARG A 38 4.13 7.23 -19.05
C ARG A 38 4.59 7.36 -20.50
N ALA A 39 5.84 7.78 -20.73
CA ALA A 39 6.44 7.88 -22.06
C ALA A 39 6.64 6.50 -22.70
N ALA A 40 6.95 5.49 -21.90
CA ALA A 40 7.05 4.08 -22.33
C ALA A 40 5.68 3.40 -22.55
N GLY A 41 4.56 4.10 -22.31
CA GLY A 41 3.21 3.56 -22.51
C GLY A 41 2.66 2.74 -21.34
N HIS A 42 3.36 2.70 -20.20
CA HIS A 42 2.88 2.05 -18.99
C HIS A 42 1.89 2.95 -18.24
N ARG A 43 0.94 2.29 -17.57
CA ARG A 43 0.19 2.89 -16.46
C ARG A 43 1.00 2.76 -15.18
N VAL A 44 0.86 3.72 -14.28
CA VAL A 44 1.59 3.75 -13.01
C VAL A 44 0.59 3.56 -11.87
N VAL A 45 0.87 2.65 -10.96
CA VAL A 45 0.08 2.46 -9.74
C VAL A 45 0.92 2.74 -8.50
N LEU A 46 0.42 3.60 -7.62
CA LEU A 46 0.92 3.71 -6.24
C LEU A 46 0.19 2.67 -5.39
N ILE A 47 0.95 1.78 -4.74
CA ILE A 47 0.44 0.81 -3.78
C ILE A 47 0.97 1.18 -2.41
N THR A 48 0.08 1.40 -1.45
CA THR A 48 0.48 1.52 -0.05
C THR A 48 0.36 0.18 0.67
N SER A 49 1.37 -0.22 1.46
CA SER A 49 1.38 -1.54 2.11
C SER A 49 1.98 -1.52 3.52
N GLY A 50 1.43 -2.35 4.42
CA GLY A 50 1.89 -2.45 5.80
C GLY A 50 1.21 -1.46 6.75
N GLY A 51 1.65 -1.45 8.00
CA GLY A 51 1.07 -0.66 9.09
C GLY A 51 1.83 0.61 9.44
N THR A 52 1.15 1.66 9.88
CA THR A 52 1.79 2.85 10.45
C THR A 52 2.08 2.70 11.94
N LYS A 53 3.15 3.35 12.40
CA LYS A 53 3.42 3.54 13.82
C LYS A 53 3.19 4.99 14.23
N VAL A 54 2.65 5.19 15.42
CA VAL A 54 2.50 6.51 16.03
C VAL A 54 3.39 6.55 17.28
N PRO A 55 4.42 7.41 17.30
CA PRO A 55 5.25 7.57 18.49
C PRO A 55 4.45 8.17 19.64
N LEU A 56 4.70 7.68 20.86
CA LEU A 56 4.08 8.25 22.08
C LEU A 56 4.96 9.31 22.74
N GLU A 57 6.23 9.40 22.34
CA GLU A 57 7.24 10.31 22.87
C GLU A 57 8.12 10.84 21.73
N SER A 58 8.64 12.07 21.84
CA SER A 58 9.48 12.66 20.79
C SER A 58 10.83 11.95 20.67
N ARG A 59 11.38 11.49 21.79
CA ARG A 59 12.45 10.47 21.85
C ARG A 59 11.81 9.10 22.00
N THR A 60 11.30 8.59 20.89
CA THR A 60 10.39 7.45 20.85
C THR A 60 11.01 6.19 21.45
N VAL A 61 10.39 5.67 22.50
CA VAL A 61 10.64 4.33 23.03
C VAL A 61 9.42 3.45 22.83
N ARG A 62 8.22 4.02 23.00
CA ARG A 62 6.94 3.34 22.80
C ARG A 62 6.19 3.94 21.61
N PHE A 63 5.41 3.10 20.95
CA PHE A 63 4.58 3.49 19.82
C PHE A 63 3.29 2.69 19.80
N LEU A 64 2.23 3.28 19.26
CA LEU A 64 1.04 2.57 18.81
C LEU A 64 1.32 2.00 17.42
N ASP A 65 0.97 0.74 17.16
CA ASP A 65 1.25 0.05 15.90
C ASP A 65 -0.05 -0.46 15.28
N ASN A 66 -0.44 0.08 14.13
CA ASN A 66 -1.56 -0.46 13.36
C ASN A 66 -1.07 -1.68 12.60
N PHE A 67 -1.25 -2.86 13.18
CA PHE A 67 -0.65 -4.08 12.64
C PHE A 67 -1.17 -4.42 11.25
N SER A 68 -0.23 -4.50 10.29
CA SER A 68 -0.46 -5.10 8.98
C SER A 68 0.84 -5.70 8.47
N SER A 69 0.78 -6.99 8.09
CA SER A 69 1.92 -7.70 7.52
C SER A 69 2.34 -7.18 6.15
N GLY A 70 1.47 -6.43 5.45
CA GLY A 70 1.71 -6.00 4.07
C GLY A 70 1.42 -7.08 3.01
N ARG A 71 0.85 -8.23 3.39
CA ARG A 71 0.58 -9.35 2.46
C ARG A 71 -0.26 -8.94 1.24
N ARG A 72 -1.35 -8.20 1.47
CA ARG A 72 -2.27 -7.73 0.42
C ARG A 72 -1.55 -6.79 -0.56
N GLY A 73 -0.87 -5.77 -0.05
CA GLY A 73 -0.14 -4.81 -0.88
C GLY A 73 0.95 -5.49 -1.71
N ALA A 74 1.80 -6.32 -1.07
CA ALA A 74 2.88 -7.01 -1.77
C ALA A 74 2.38 -8.00 -2.84
N SER A 75 1.30 -8.74 -2.55
CA SER A 75 0.67 -9.62 -3.55
C SER A 75 0.01 -8.84 -4.68
N SER A 76 -0.58 -7.68 -4.39
CA SER A 76 -1.22 -6.84 -5.41
C SER A 76 -0.16 -6.22 -6.33
N ALA A 77 1.00 -5.83 -5.80
CA ALA A 77 2.11 -5.33 -6.60
C ALA A 77 2.57 -6.35 -7.66
N GLU A 78 2.73 -7.62 -7.29
CA GLU A 78 3.08 -8.70 -8.24
C GLU A 78 2.04 -8.83 -9.35
N TYR A 79 0.75 -8.72 -9.01
CA TYR A 79 -0.36 -8.78 -9.96
C TYR A 79 -0.37 -7.58 -10.93
N PHE A 80 -0.17 -6.37 -10.42
CA PHE A 80 -0.10 -5.17 -11.25
C PHE A 80 1.12 -5.19 -12.19
N LEU A 81 2.28 -5.64 -11.72
CA LEU A 81 3.47 -5.85 -12.55
C LEU A 81 3.20 -6.85 -13.67
N GLU A 82 2.53 -7.97 -13.36
CA GLU A 82 2.13 -8.98 -14.36
C GLU A 82 1.10 -8.44 -15.36
N SER A 83 0.30 -7.44 -14.95
CA SER A 83 -0.69 -6.76 -15.78
C SER A 83 -0.12 -5.58 -16.58
N GLY A 84 1.20 -5.38 -16.58
CA GLY A 84 1.88 -4.36 -17.38
C GLY A 84 1.94 -2.95 -16.77
N TYR A 85 1.62 -2.80 -15.48
CA TYR A 85 1.80 -1.55 -14.75
C TYR A 85 3.24 -1.39 -14.27
N ALA A 86 3.69 -0.14 -14.20
CA ALA A 86 4.81 0.26 -13.36
C ALA A 86 4.29 0.55 -11.94
N VAL A 87 4.98 0.06 -10.92
CA VAL A 87 4.52 0.09 -9.53
C VAL A 87 5.42 0.96 -8.66
N ILE A 88 4.83 1.94 -7.98
CA ILE A 88 5.46 2.60 -6.83
C ILE A 88 4.95 1.89 -5.58
N PHE A 89 5.84 1.26 -4.83
CA PHE A 89 5.51 0.45 -3.67
C PHE A 89 5.88 1.18 -2.38
N LEU A 90 4.96 2.04 -1.93
CA LEU A 90 5.08 2.77 -0.66
C LEU A 90 4.73 1.83 0.49
N HIS A 91 5.73 1.33 1.21
CA HIS A 91 5.53 0.24 2.16
C HIS A 91 6.24 0.46 3.47
N ARG A 92 5.68 -0.14 4.53
CA ARG A 92 6.27 -0.09 5.85
C ARG A 92 7.61 -0.84 5.85
N HIS A 93 8.64 -0.25 6.42
CA HIS A 93 9.93 -0.89 6.68
C HIS A 93 9.71 -2.25 7.38
N ARG A 94 10.36 -3.31 6.85
CA ARG A 94 10.22 -4.72 7.30
C ARG A 94 8.82 -5.32 7.20
N SER A 95 7.91 -4.73 6.42
CA SER A 95 6.71 -5.45 5.98
C SER A 95 7.03 -6.40 4.83
N LEU A 96 6.06 -7.24 4.45
CA LEU A 96 6.21 -8.13 3.30
C LEU A 96 6.46 -7.32 2.02
N TYR A 97 7.44 -7.77 1.24
CA TYR A 97 7.89 -7.13 0.00
C TYR A 97 7.53 -8.02 -1.21
N PRO A 98 7.20 -7.44 -2.40
CA PRO A 98 6.86 -8.22 -3.59
C PRO A 98 7.92 -9.27 -3.92
N PHE A 99 7.50 -10.45 -4.35
CA PHE A 99 8.32 -11.65 -4.60
C PHE A 99 8.90 -12.29 -3.34
N THR A 100 9.61 -11.54 -2.50
CA THR A 100 10.29 -12.08 -1.31
C THR A 100 9.32 -12.47 -0.18
N ARG A 101 8.08 -11.95 -0.19
CA ARG A 101 7.01 -12.33 0.74
C ARG A 101 6.71 -13.83 0.76
N LEU A 102 7.03 -14.57 -0.30
CA LEU A 102 6.80 -16.01 -0.40
C LEU A 102 7.79 -16.80 0.47
N TYR A 103 8.88 -16.15 0.88
CA TYR A 103 9.96 -16.72 1.66
C TYR A 103 10.03 -16.12 3.07
N SER A 104 9.05 -15.30 3.46
CA SER A 104 8.97 -14.73 4.81
C SER A 104 8.82 -15.85 5.84
N GLY A 105 9.83 -16.03 6.69
CA GLY A 105 9.86 -17.09 7.70
C GLY A 105 10.66 -18.33 7.31
N ILE A 106 11.20 -18.38 6.09
CA ILE A 106 12.17 -19.41 5.71
C ILE A 106 13.57 -18.89 6.07
N ASN A 107 14.35 -19.72 6.75
CA ASN A 107 15.77 -19.45 6.92
C ASN A 107 16.49 -19.68 5.59
N LEU A 108 17.06 -18.60 5.03
CA LEU A 108 17.73 -18.65 3.74
C LEU A 108 18.84 -19.71 3.70
N LEU A 109 19.64 -19.84 4.76
CA LEU A 109 20.78 -20.75 4.78
C LEU A 109 20.35 -22.23 4.71
N ASP A 110 19.20 -22.58 5.28
CA ASP A 110 18.64 -23.95 5.21
C ASP A 110 18.21 -24.32 3.78
N SER A 111 18.04 -23.31 2.91
CA SER A 111 17.66 -23.48 1.51
C SER A 111 18.84 -23.45 0.54
N LEU A 112 20.08 -23.22 1.02
CA LEU A 112 21.29 -23.17 0.20
C LEU A 112 22.11 -24.46 0.35
N GLN A 113 22.75 -24.89 -0.73
CA GLN A 113 23.65 -26.04 -0.76
C GLN A 113 24.95 -25.64 -1.45
N LEU A 114 26.08 -26.19 -0.98
CA LEU A 114 27.37 -26.03 -1.64
C LEU A 114 27.59 -27.19 -2.60
N GLU A 115 27.79 -26.86 -3.88
CA GLU A 115 28.23 -27.81 -4.89
C GLU A 115 29.76 -27.76 -4.99
N ASN A 116 30.42 -28.75 -4.39
CA ASN A 116 31.87 -28.89 -4.50
C ASN A 116 32.20 -29.39 -5.91
N GLY A 117 32.84 -28.55 -6.72
CA GLY A 117 33.26 -28.92 -8.07
C GLY A 117 34.15 -30.16 -8.05
N LYS A 118 33.70 -31.26 -8.67
CA LYS A 118 34.55 -32.42 -8.92
C LYS A 118 35.60 -32.03 -9.97
N GLY A 119 36.78 -31.64 -9.50
CA GLY A 119 37.97 -31.42 -10.32
C GLY A 119 38.32 -29.95 -10.56
N GLY A 120 39.24 -29.43 -9.74
CA GLY A 120 40.17 -28.36 -10.11
C GLY A 120 39.63 -26.95 -10.39
N SER A 121 38.32 -26.70 -10.39
CA SER A 121 37.77 -25.33 -10.54
C SER A 121 37.67 -24.61 -9.18
N VAL A 122 38.18 -23.37 -9.16
CA VAL A 122 38.50 -22.55 -7.98
C VAL A 122 37.29 -21.73 -7.48
N SER A 123 36.07 -22.27 -7.50
CA SER A 123 34.93 -21.55 -6.92
C SER A 123 33.87 -22.51 -6.40
N ASP A 124 33.63 -22.44 -5.09
CA ASP A 124 32.47 -23.08 -4.47
C ASP A 124 31.20 -22.48 -5.08
N GLN A 125 30.37 -23.32 -5.70
CA GLN A 125 29.09 -22.87 -6.24
C GLN A 125 28.00 -23.04 -5.17
N VAL A 126 27.21 -21.99 -4.96
CA VAL A 126 26.05 -22.02 -4.09
C VAL A 126 24.80 -22.27 -4.94
N VAL A 127 24.10 -23.36 -4.69
CA VAL A 127 22.87 -23.75 -5.37
C VAL A 127 21.69 -23.75 -4.39
N VAL A 128 20.47 -23.60 -4.90
CA VAL A 128 19.26 -23.57 -4.08
C VAL A 128 18.61 -24.96 -4.01
N ASN A 129 18.24 -25.39 -2.80
CA ASN A 129 17.41 -26.56 -2.60
C ASN A 129 15.98 -26.29 -3.10
N GLN A 130 15.65 -26.81 -4.28
CA GLN A 130 14.34 -26.62 -4.90
C GLN A 130 13.18 -27.28 -4.13
N GLN A 131 13.45 -28.28 -3.27
CA GLN A 131 12.42 -28.85 -2.41
C GLN A 131 12.07 -27.91 -1.25
N ALA A 132 13.05 -27.17 -0.73
CA ALA A 132 12.84 -26.16 0.30
C ALA A 132 12.17 -24.90 -0.26
N LEU A 133 12.52 -24.51 -1.49
CA LEU A 133 11.99 -23.33 -2.18
C LEU A 133 11.35 -23.70 -3.53
N PRO A 134 10.13 -24.28 -3.54
CA PRO A 134 9.45 -24.62 -4.79
C PRO A 134 9.20 -23.36 -5.63
N ASN A 135 9.36 -23.48 -6.95
CA ASN A 135 9.17 -22.40 -7.94
C ASN A 135 10.14 -21.20 -7.83
N ILE A 136 11.22 -21.30 -7.04
CA ILE A 136 12.20 -20.21 -6.85
C ILE A 136 12.75 -19.67 -8.17
N ALA A 137 13.07 -20.55 -9.14
CA ALA A 137 13.60 -20.13 -10.43
C ALA A 137 12.61 -19.23 -11.19
N LYS A 138 11.33 -19.61 -11.23
CA LYS A 138 10.27 -18.82 -11.89
C LYS A 138 10.10 -17.45 -11.24
N ILE A 139 10.12 -17.41 -9.89
CA ILE A 139 9.96 -16.17 -9.13
C ILE A 139 11.18 -15.26 -9.33
N LEU A 140 12.39 -15.83 -9.30
CA LEU A 140 13.64 -15.12 -9.56
C LEU A 140 13.67 -14.52 -10.96
N MET A 141 13.29 -15.28 -11.99
CA MET A 141 13.20 -14.77 -13.37
C MET A 141 12.23 -13.59 -13.48
N ARG A 142 11.04 -13.68 -12.86
CA ARG A 142 10.07 -12.58 -12.83
C ARG A 142 10.62 -11.34 -12.14
N TYR A 143 11.25 -11.52 -10.97
CA TYR A 143 11.85 -10.43 -10.22
C TYR A 143 12.99 -9.76 -11.01
N GLN A 144 13.85 -10.54 -11.65
CA GLN A 144 14.94 -10.03 -12.49
C GLN A 144 14.39 -9.23 -13.67
N ALA A 145 13.38 -9.72 -14.37
CA ALA A 145 12.74 -9.00 -15.47
C ALA A 145 12.14 -7.66 -15.02
N VAL A 146 11.46 -7.62 -13.87
CA VAL A 146 10.92 -6.39 -13.28
C VAL A 146 12.04 -5.40 -12.90
N LYS A 147 13.13 -5.91 -12.33
CA LYS A 147 14.28 -5.09 -11.94
C LYS A 147 15.02 -4.52 -13.14
N GLU A 148 15.25 -5.32 -14.17
CA GLU A 148 15.91 -4.91 -15.41
C GLU A 148 15.08 -3.88 -16.18
N ALA A 149 13.76 -4.06 -16.24
CA ALA A 149 12.85 -3.10 -16.85
C ALA A 149 12.57 -1.86 -15.98
N GLY A 150 13.09 -1.81 -14.74
CA GLY A 150 12.86 -0.70 -13.81
C GLY A 150 11.38 -0.47 -13.48
N LEU A 151 10.57 -1.54 -13.42
CA LEU A 151 9.11 -1.45 -13.26
C LEU A 151 8.63 -1.30 -11.80
N LEU A 152 9.53 -1.41 -10.82
CA LEU A 152 9.20 -1.34 -9.39
C LEU A 152 10.06 -0.29 -8.69
N LEU A 153 9.43 0.75 -8.15
CA LEU A 153 10.06 1.76 -7.30
C LEU A 153 9.65 1.54 -5.84
N PRO A 154 10.54 0.98 -4.99
CA PRO A 154 10.25 0.83 -3.57
C PRO A 154 10.46 2.14 -2.81
N VAL A 155 9.50 2.50 -1.97
CA VAL A 155 9.59 3.64 -1.06
C VAL A 155 9.22 3.16 0.34
N GLU A 156 10.07 3.41 1.33
CA GLU A 156 9.85 2.94 2.70
C GLU A 156 9.26 4.05 3.58
N PHE A 157 8.36 3.66 4.50
CA PHE A 157 7.92 4.48 5.62
C PHE A 157 7.95 3.66 6.92
N SER A 158 7.95 4.30 8.08
CA SER A 158 7.79 3.62 9.37
C SER A 158 6.69 4.24 10.22
N THR A 159 6.58 5.57 10.20
CA THR A 159 5.64 6.32 11.02
C THR A 159 4.42 6.80 10.24
N LEU A 160 3.37 7.19 10.94
CA LEU A 160 2.21 7.87 10.34
C LEU A 160 2.62 9.17 9.63
N SER A 161 3.51 9.97 10.24
CA SER A 161 4.02 11.21 9.64
C SER A 161 4.68 10.95 8.28
N GLU A 162 5.60 9.98 8.21
CA GLU A 162 6.28 9.63 6.96
C GLU A 162 5.29 9.15 5.91
N TYR A 163 4.35 8.29 6.30
CA TYR A 163 3.32 7.79 5.41
C TYR A 163 2.51 8.95 4.79
N LEU A 164 2.00 9.89 5.59
CA LEU A 164 1.18 11.00 5.11
C LEU A 164 1.96 11.94 4.18
N HIS A 165 3.20 12.28 4.54
CA HIS A 165 4.06 13.13 3.70
C HIS A 165 4.43 12.46 2.38
N LEU A 166 4.79 11.17 2.41
CA LEU A 166 5.14 10.41 1.21
C LEU A 166 3.91 10.16 0.32
N LEU A 167 2.73 9.92 0.90
CA LEU A 167 1.48 9.79 0.15
C LEU A 167 1.11 11.09 -0.56
N LYS A 168 1.22 12.23 0.13
CA LYS A 168 1.03 13.56 -0.46
C LYS A 168 2.03 13.81 -1.59
N ALA A 169 3.31 13.54 -1.35
CA ALA A 169 4.36 13.67 -2.36
C ALA A 169 4.07 12.79 -3.60
N ALA A 170 3.61 11.56 -3.40
CA ALA A 170 3.22 10.65 -4.47
C ALA A 170 2.01 11.20 -5.27
N ALA A 171 0.98 11.70 -4.59
CA ALA A 171 -0.17 12.32 -5.23
C ALA A 171 0.23 13.50 -6.14
N GLN A 172 1.12 14.37 -5.64
CA GLN A 172 1.66 15.48 -6.41
C GLN A 172 2.51 15.00 -7.60
N ALA A 173 3.38 14.02 -7.38
CA ALA A 173 4.27 13.46 -8.41
C ALA A 173 3.49 12.75 -9.54
N LEU A 174 2.34 12.14 -9.24
CA LEU A 174 1.52 11.39 -10.18
C LEU A 174 0.40 12.24 -10.81
N SER A 175 0.19 13.47 -10.35
CA SER A 175 -0.79 14.40 -10.94
C SER A 175 -0.57 14.64 -12.44
N PRO A 176 0.67 14.84 -12.96
CA PRO A 176 0.89 15.16 -14.37
C PRO A 176 0.50 14.04 -15.35
N ILE A 177 0.48 12.78 -14.90
CA ILE A 177 0.15 11.62 -15.77
C ILE A 177 -1.36 11.30 -15.77
N GLY A 178 -2.16 12.01 -14.97
CA GLY A 178 -3.62 12.00 -14.98
C GLY A 178 -4.22 10.60 -14.87
N SER A 179 -5.11 10.23 -15.79
CA SER A 179 -5.82 8.94 -15.83
C SER A 179 -4.91 7.72 -16.04
N ASN A 180 -3.60 7.92 -16.22
CA ASN A 180 -2.62 6.83 -16.29
C ASN A 180 -2.04 6.50 -14.90
N ALA A 181 -2.35 7.30 -13.88
CA ALA A 181 -2.08 6.99 -12.48
C ALA A 181 -3.27 6.25 -11.83
N MET A 182 -2.96 5.31 -10.95
CA MET A 182 -3.91 4.65 -10.06
C MET A 182 -3.36 4.63 -8.64
N PHE A 183 -4.23 4.75 -7.64
CA PHE A 183 -3.88 4.60 -6.24
C PHE A 183 -4.60 3.39 -5.65
N TYR A 184 -3.83 2.51 -5.03
CA TYR A 184 -4.30 1.31 -4.35
C TYR A 184 -3.85 1.36 -2.89
N LEU A 185 -4.70 1.94 -2.04
CA LEU A 185 -4.39 2.29 -0.67
C LEU A 185 -4.66 1.12 0.29
N ALA A 186 -3.72 0.16 0.36
CA ALA A 186 -3.86 -1.05 1.19
C ALA A 186 -3.10 -1.03 2.52
N ALA A 187 -2.59 0.15 2.95
CA ALA A 187 -1.91 0.30 4.22
C ALA A 187 -2.91 0.37 5.38
N ALA A 188 -2.51 -0.14 6.55
CA ALA A 188 -3.27 0.06 7.79
C ALA A 188 -2.79 1.35 8.43
N VAL A 189 -3.53 2.43 8.18
CA VAL A 189 -3.26 3.78 8.70
C VAL A 189 -3.85 3.90 10.10
N SER A 190 -3.16 4.59 11.00
CA SER A 190 -3.63 4.82 12.37
C SER A 190 -4.78 5.82 12.40
N ASP A 191 -5.89 5.42 13.01
CA ASP A 191 -7.08 6.26 13.23
C ASP A 191 -6.88 7.29 14.35
N PHE A 192 -5.75 7.25 15.05
CA PHE A 192 -5.42 8.12 16.19
C PHE A 192 -3.97 8.54 16.15
N TYR A 193 -3.66 9.74 16.65
CA TYR A 193 -2.30 10.22 16.85
C TYR A 193 -2.17 11.15 18.06
N ILE A 194 -0.94 11.55 18.39
CA ILE A 194 -0.64 12.53 19.44
C ILE A 194 0.01 13.74 18.76
N PRO A 195 -0.58 14.96 18.86
CA PRO A 195 0.02 16.17 18.30
C PRO A 195 1.42 16.45 18.84
N ALA A 196 2.27 17.07 18.01
CA ALA A 196 3.63 17.39 18.40
C ALA A 196 3.71 18.31 19.64
N SER A 197 2.71 19.20 19.83
CA SER A 197 2.59 20.07 21.01
C SER A 197 2.38 19.31 22.32
N ASP A 198 1.75 18.14 22.22
CA ASP A 198 1.27 17.37 23.38
C ASP A 198 2.17 16.16 23.64
N MET A 199 3.16 15.94 22.77
CA MET A 199 4.05 14.79 22.83
C MET A 199 5.10 14.96 23.95
N PRO A 200 5.14 14.07 24.95
CA PRO A 200 6.17 14.12 25.98
C PRO A 200 7.57 13.87 25.37
N GLU A 201 8.58 14.60 25.86
CA GLU A 201 9.94 14.48 25.33
C GLU A 201 10.61 13.14 25.69
N HIS A 202 10.24 12.58 26.84
CA HIS A 202 10.88 11.42 27.43
C HIS A 202 9.89 10.31 27.74
N LYS A 203 10.43 9.09 27.84
CA LYS A 203 9.72 7.86 28.18
C LYS A 203 8.68 8.12 29.27
N ILE A 204 7.42 7.83 28.93
CA ILE A 204 6.32 7.98 29.88
C ILE A 204 6.54 7.02 31.06
N GLN A 205 6.53 7.55 32.28
CA GLN A 205 6.61 6.75 33.49
C GLN A 205 5.23 6.20 33.83
N SER A 206 5.18 4.96 34.33
CA SER A 206 3.92 4.22 34.55
C SER A 206 2.95 4.86 35.56
N SER A 207 3.39 5.90 36.27
CA SER A 207 2.62 6.62 37.28
C SER A 207 1.75 7.77 36.75
N ASN A 208 1.88 8.17 35.48
CA ASN A 208 1.38 9.46 34.98
C ASN A 208 -0.05 9.46 34.41
N GLY A 209 -0.89 8.47 34.73
CA GLY A 209 -2.29 8.44 34.28
C GLY A 209 -2.48 8.04 32.80
N PRO A 210 -3.74 8.00 32.31
CA PRO A 210 -4.06 7.57 30.95
C PRO A 210 -3.64 8.59 29.89
N LEU A 211 -3.19 8.11 28.73
CA LEU A 211 -2.81 8.94 27.58
C LEU A 211 -4.04 9.49 26.86
N GLN A 212 -3.96 10.75 26.44
CA GLN A 212 -4.95 11.40 25.58
C GLN A 212 -4.48 11.28 24.13
N TYR A 213 -5.42 10.98 23.22
CA TYR A 213 -5.18 10.82 21.79
C TYR A 213 -6.16 11.72 21.03
N GLU A 214 -5.75 12.16 19.85
CA GLU A 214 -6.64 12.83 18.89
C GLU A 214 -7.02 11.87 17.76
N ASP A 215 -8.19 12.11 17.16
CA ASP A 215 -8.64 11.41 15.96
C ASP A 215 -7.68 11.71 14.82
N GLY A 216 -7.06 10.67 14.26
CA GLY A 216 -6.30 10.73 13.04
C GLY A 216 -7.19 11.07 11.84
N PRO A 217 -6.58 11.36 10.67
CA PRO A 217 -7.34 11.76 9.50
C PRO A 217 -8.24 10.60 9.02
N GLN A 218 -9.50 10.60 9.48
CA GLN A 218 -10.54 9.58 9.21
C GLN A 218 -10.82 9.43 7.72
N ASP A 219 -10.59 10.51 6.99
CA ASP A 219 -10.73 10.63 5.57
C ASP A 219 -9.78 9.67 4.82
N VAL A 220 -8.50 9.55 5.19
CA VAL A 220 -7.49 8.78 4.41
C VAL A 220 -7.82 7.27 4.34
N VAL A 221 -8.65 6.79 5.27
CA VAL A 221 -9.08 5.39 5.38
C VAL A 221 -10.22 5.03 4.41
N ALA A 222 -10.98 6.01 3.90
CA ALA A 222 -12.15 5.79 3.04
C ALA A 222 -11.85 5.71 1.53
N ALA A 223 -10.63 6.00 1.09
CA ALA A 223 -10.22 6.03 -0.32
C ALA A 223 -9.86 4.63 -0.88
N GLY A 224 -10.80 3.68 -0.77
CA GLY A 224 -10.71 2.38 -1.41
C GLY A 224 -11.41 2.39 -2.77
N GLU A 225 -10.62 2.25 -3.84
CA GLU A 225 -11.00 2.06 -5.26
C GLU A 225 -11.06 3.34 -6.14
N GLY A 226 -10.09 3.44 -7.07
CA GLY A 226 -10.27 4.17 -8.34
C GLY A 226 -10.08 5.69 -8.32
N LEU A 227 -9.59 6.29 -7.24
CA LEU A 227 -9.39 7.75 -7.18
C LEU A 227 -8.17 8.19 -8.02
N GLY A 228 -8.34 9.23 -8.83
CA GLY A 228 -7.26 9.87 -9.57
C GLY A 228 -6.32 10.66 -8.64
N SER A 229 -5.09 10.90 -9.09
CA SER A 229 -4.07 11.65 -8.33
C SER A 229 -4.53 13.03 -7.88
N SER A 230 -5.28 13.75 -8.72
CA SER A 230 -5.87 15.05 -8.38
C SER A 230 -6.89 14.94 -7.24
N SER A 231 -7.75 13.92 -7.28
CA SER A 231 -8.75 13.69 -6.24
C SER A 231 -8.11 13.38 -4.88
N ILE A 232 -6.96 12.71 -4.86
CA ILE A 232 -6.23 12.43 -3.61
C ILE A 232 -5.49 13.66 -3.10
N CYS A 233 -4.92 14.49 -3.98
CA CYS A 233 -4.39 15.79 -3.58
C CYS A 233 -5.48 16.67 -2.98
N ASP A 234 -6.62 16.79 -3.65
CA ASP A 234 -7.78 17.56 -3.17
C ASP A 234 -8.27 17.00 -1.83
N PHE A 235 -8.27 15.68 -1.68
CA PHE A 235 -8.67 14.98 -0.47
C PHE A 235 -7.74 15.23 0.72
N LEU A 236 -6.44 15.07 0.54
CA LEU A 236 -5.42 15.40 1.53
C LEU A 236 -5.40 16.92 1.85
N GLN A 237 -5.95 17.74 0.96
CA GLN A 237 -6.11 19.18 1.15
C GLN A 237 -7.45 19.57 1.80
N ALA A 238 -8.45 18.70 1.85
CA ALA A 238 -9.83 19.05 2.20
C ALA A 238 -10.30 18.64 3.60
N GLY A 239 -9.39 18.24 4.51
CA GLY A 239 -9.67 17.63 5.83
C GLY A 239 -10.50 18.44 6.85
N ASP A 240 -11.67 18.93 6.45
CA ASP A 240 -12.72 19.57 7.25
C ASP A 240 -14.04 19.71 6.44
N ARG A 241 -14.52 18.67 5.74
CA ARG A 241 -15.88 18.70 5.16
C ARG A 241 -16.70 17.42 5.36
N PRO A 242 -17.95 17.53 5.86
CA PRO A 242 -18.86 16.39 5.90
C PRO A 242 -19.24 15.99 4.48
N ILE A 243 -19.03 14.72 4.13
CA ILE A 243 -19.45 14.15 2.87
C ILE A 243 -20.97 13.98 2.91
N HIS A 244 -21.71 14.91 2.31
CA HIS A 244 -23.08 14.63 1.91
C HIS A 244 -23.07 13.65 0.74
N PRO A 245 -23.85 12.55 0.79
CA PRO A 245 -23.96 11.64 -0.35
C PRO A 245 -24.51 12.40 -1.55
N ALA A 246 -23.80 12.32 -2.67
CA ALA A 246 -24.21 12.88 -3.95
C ALA A 246 -25.63 12.39 -4.31
N GLY A 247 -26.46 13.36 -4.71
CA GLY A 247 -27.89 13.20 -4.88
C GLY A 247 -28.30 12.08 -5.84
N GLN A 248 -29.49 11.56 -5.53
CA GLN A 248 -30.28 10.69 -6.40
C GLN A 248 -30.42 11.33 -7.78
N SER A 249 -29.80 10.71 -8.78
CA SER A 249 -30.12 10.91 -10.18
C SER A 249 -31.11 9.83 -10.61
N SER A 250 -32.28 10.28 -11.04
CA SER A 250 -33.44 9.54 -11.51
C SER A 250 -33.15 8.54 -12.65
N ALA A 251 -33.77 7.36 -12.52
CA ALA A 251 -34.38 6.52 -13.56
C ALA A 251 -33.69 6.39 -14.94
N GLY A 252 -33.21 5.17 -15.21
CA GLY A 252 -32.86 4.70 -16.55
C GLY A 252 -32.65 3.19 -16.56
N SER A 253 -33.74 2.42 -16.50
CA SER A 253 -33.74 0.96 -16.70
C SER A 253 -33.23 0.63 -18.10
N VAL A 254 -32.08 -0.04 -18.19
CA VAL A 254 -31.65 -0.72 -19.41
C VAL A 254 -31.61 -2.22 -19.13
N HIS A 255 -32.64 -2.88 -19.67
CA HIS A 255 -32.85 -4.31 -19.63
C HIS A 255 -31.86 -4.97 -20.62
N LEU A 256 -30.89 -5.73 -20.12
CA LEU A 256 -30.05 -6.60 -20.95
C LEU A 256 -30.60 -8.04 -20.87
N SER A 257 -31.25 -8.45 -21.96
CA SER A 257 -31.70 -9.82 -22.21
C SER A 257 -30.50 -10.74 -22.46
N ALA A 258 -30.43 -11.87 -21.75
CA ALA A 258 -29.50 -12.96 -22.06
C ALA A 258 -30.11 -13.86 -23.17
N PRO A 259 -29.32 -14.33 -24.15
CA PRO A 259 -29.82 -15.25 -25.16
C PRO A 259 -29.96 -16.67 -24.59
N GLY A 260 -31.04 -17.33 -24.99
CA GLY A 260 -31.42 -18.65 -24.52
C GLY A 260 -30.50 -19.77 -25.00
N CYS A 261 -30.41 -20.80 -24.17
CA CYS A 261 -30.09 -22.15 -24.59
C CYS A 261 -31.08 -23.08 -23.88
N GLY A 262 -32.00 -23.66 -24.66
CA GLY A 262 -32.98 -24.62 -24.17
C GLY A 262 -32.39 -26.03 -24.20
N SER A 263 -32.69 -26.83 -23.18
CA SER A 263 -33.54 -28.02 -23.29
C SER A 263 -33.33 -28.95 -22.09
N GLN A 264 -34.45 -29.18 -21.37
CA GLN A 264 -34.90 -30.45 -20.78
C GLN A 264 -33.97 -31.23 -19.84
N CYS A 265 -34.40 -31.38 -18.57
CA CYS A 265 -34.91 -32.66 -18.04
C CYS A 265 -35.24 -32.58 -16.53
N THR A 266 -36.55 -32.64 -16.24
CA THR A 266 -37.25 -33.36 -15.16
C THR A 266 -36.62 -33.55 -13.77
N GLY A 267 -37.26 -32.95 -12.76
CA GLY A 267 -37.94 -33.68 -11.68
C GLY A 267 -37.12 -34.18 -10.48
N HIS A 268 -37.26 -33.53 -9.31
CA HIS A 268 -37.95 -34.12 -8.15
C HIS A 268 -38.04 -33.12 -6.98
N GLN A 269 -39.27 -32.92 -6.50
CA GLN A 269 -39.56 -32.36 -5.18
C GLN A 269 -39.14 -33.35 -4.10
N THR A 270 -38.47 -32.88 -3.04
CA THR A 270 -38.82 -33.31 -1.67
C THR A 270 -38.54 -32.21 -0.66
N ARG A 271 -39.63 -31.70 -0.07
CA ARG A 271 -39.72 -31.07 1.25
C ARG A 271 -39.14 -32.01 2.30
N LEU A 272 -38.49 -31.49 3.34
CA LEU A 272 -38.72 -31.95 4.72
C LEU A 272 -38.27 -30.88 5.72
N ARG A 273 -39.15 -30.67 6.71
CA ARG A 273 -39.13 -29.68 7.76
C ARG A 273 -38.28 -30.11 8.94
N SER A 274 -37.93 -29.11 9.73
CA SER A 274 -37.43 -29.11 11.10
C SER A 274 -38.25 -29.88 12.14
N SER A 275 -37.55 -30.50 13.07
CA SER A 275 -37.87 -30.74 14.50
C SER A 275 -36.57 -31.30 15.12
N GLY A 276 -35.99 -30.82 16.22
CA GLY A 276 -36.59 -30.38 17.48
C GLY A 276 -36.32 -31.46 18.54
N ASP A 277 -35.59 -31.10 19.58
CA ASP A 277 -35.41 -31.75 20.90
C ASP A 277 -34.66 -33.09 21.03
N THR A 278 -33.43 -33.04 21.56
CA THR A 278 -33.12 -33.37 22.96
C THR A 278 -31.68 -32.96 23.32
#